data_AF-A0A7D9I887-F1
#
_entry.id   AF-A0A7D9I887-F1
#
_cell.length_a   1.000
_cell.length_b   1.000
_cell.length_c   1.000
_cell.angle_alpha   90.00
_cell.angle_beta   90.00
_cell.angle_gamma   90.00
#
_symmetry.space_group_name_H-M   'P 1'
#
loop_
_entity.id
_entity.type
_entity.pdbx_description
1 polymer ?
#
loop_
_entity_poly.entity_id
_entity_poly.type
_entity_poly.pdbx_seq_one_letter_code
_entity_poly.pdbx_strand_id
1 'polypeptide(L)'
;MEWRKEHDIFLLREMLASDIFHYRKGSPDRGRIWDEIADRLNATKDMVFHIKEKRSVRDRWNLHKNKFKKNRREEEAASGIEVDEQDEKDVLIEELTDQEETTKESIGNKEKADKVAAEDVRNKALERLGETKKRKQEVDGNDVTKKTRVRRSTEGALTFLKEKAEQELEIRKQDQKIQQQAQHQQIQQQQQIMQMVQAQNEQMQMIQQQQMQQNQSLMALLQKVITHQP
;
A
#
# COMPACT_ATOMS: atom_id res chain seq x y z
N MET A 1 -26.26 -54.44 -12.15
CA MET A 1 -26.43 -54.27 -13.60
C MET A 1 -25.25 -54.92 -14.29
N GLU A 2 -25.47 -55.61 -15.41
CA GLU A 2 -24.40 -56.10 -16.27
C GLU A 2 -24.02 -55.02 -17.29
N TRP A 3 -22.76 -54.59 -17.28
CA TRP A 3 -22.25 -53.58 -18.20
C TRP A 3 -21.75 -54.23 -19.49
N ARG A 4 -22.37 -53.89 -20.61
CA ARG A 4 -21.90 -54.30 -21.96
C ARG A 4 -21.08 -53.21 -22.62
N LYS A 5 -20.44 -53.53 -23.75
CA LYS A 5 -19.62 -52.57 -24.51
C LYS A 5 -20.41 -51.30 -24.88
N GLU A 6 -21.65 -51.46 -25.35
CA GLU A 6 -22.52 -50.33 -25.69
C GLU A 6 -22.82 -49.43 -24.48
N HIS A 7 -23.09 -50.03 -23.31
CA HIS A 7 -23.30 -49.29 -22.05
C HIS A 7 -22.05 -48.49 -21.66
N ASP A 8 -20.87 -49.07 -21.88
CA ASP A 8 -19.60 -48.40 -21.61
C ASP A 8 -19.40 -47.20 -22.53
N ILE A 9 -19.62 -47.37 -23.84
CA ILE A 9 -19.47 -46.29 -24.83
C ILE A 9 -20.43 -45.14 -24.50
N PHE A 10 -21.70 -45.45 -24.21
CA PHE A 10 -22.68 -44.43 -23.87
C PHE A 10 -22.33 -43.70 -22.56
N LEU A 11 -21.86 -44.42 -21.54
CA LEU A 11 -21.33 -43.81 -20.33
C LEU A 11 -20.19 -42.82 -20.64
N LEU A 12 -19.22 -43.24 -21.45
CA LEU A 12 -18.05 -42.42 -21.77
C LEU A 12 -18.45 -41.18 -22.57
N ARG A 13 -19.37 -41.31 -23.55
CA ARG A 13 -19.94 -40.18 -24.28
C ARG A 13 -20.65 -39.20 -23.36
N GLU A 14 -21.46 -39.69 -22.42
CA GLU A 14 -22.14 -38.81 -21.45
C GLU A 14 -21.17 -38.12 -20.49
N MET A 15 -20.08 -38.78 -20.11
CA MET A 15 -19.01 -38.17 -19.31
C MET A 15 -18.33 -37.03 -20.06
N LEU A 16 -18.06 -37.20 -21.37
CA LEU A 16 -17.53 -36.14 -22.23
C LEU A 16 -18.53 -35.00 -22.38
N ALA A 17 -19.78 -35.30 -22.71
CA ALA A 17 -20.83 -34.28 -22.87
C ALA A 17 -21.08 -33.47 -21.58
N SER A 18 -20.79 -34.05 -20.42
CA SER A 18 -20.95 -33.40 -19.12
C SER A 18 -19.68 -32.67 -18.65
N ASP A 19 -18.60 -32.68 -19.43
CA ASP A 19 -17.29 -32.06 -19.12
C ASP A 19 -16.81 -32.34 -17.68
N ILE A 20 -17.01 -33.57 -17.21
CA ILE A 20 -16.87 -33.89 -15.78
C ILE A 20 -15.46 -33.60 -15.22
N PHE A 21 -14.44 -33.71 -16.07
CA PHE A 21 -13.05 -33.50 -15.69
C PHE A 21 -12.60 -32.06 -15.71
N HIS A 22 -13.42 -31.12 -16.23
CA HIS A 22 -13.20 -29.68 -16.06
C HIS A 22 -13.18 -29.29 -14.58
N TYR A 23 -13.95 -29.98 -13.75
CA TYR A 23 -14.04 -29.73 -12.32
C TYR A 23 -12.92 -30.40 -11.53
N ARG A 24 -12.38 -29.68 -10.53
CA ARG A 24 -11.33 -30.19 -9.64
C ARG A 24 -11.73 -31.52 -9.01
N LYS A 25 -10.79 -32.45 -8.95
CA LYS A 25 -10.98 -33.74 -8.27
C LYS A 25 -11.38 -33.51 -6.80
N GLY A 26 -12.46 -34.15 -6.36
CA GLY A 26 -12.99 -34.01 -5.00
C GLY A 26 -13.82 -32.74 -4.76
N SER A 27 -14.05 -31.91 -5.79
CA SER A 27 -14.98 -30.80 -5.67
C SER A 27 -16.44 -31.30 -5.52
N PRO A 28 -17.30 -30.56 -4.78
CA PRO A 28 -18.72 -30.87 -4.70
C PRO A 28 -19.41 -30.87 -6.07
N ASP A 29 -19.04 -29.94 -6.95
CA ASP A 29 -19.62 -29.83 -8.29
C ASP A 29 -19.32 -31.08 -9.14
N ARG A 30 -18.08 -31.58 -9.11
CA ARG A 30 -17.75 -32.85 -9.75
C ARG A 30 -18.54 -34.02 -9.18
N GLY A 31 -18.84 -34.01 -7.89
CA GLY A 31 -19.72 -34.97 -7.23
C GLY A 31 -21.14 -34.93 -7.81
N ARG A 32 -21.71 -33.73 -7.97
CA ARG A 32 -23.04 -33.53 -8.55
C ARG A 32 -23.11 -34.00 -10.00
N ILE A 33 -22.09 -33.69 -10.82
CA ILE A 33 -22.05 -34.16 -12.22
C ILE A 33 -22.03 -35.69 -12.30
N TRP A 34 -21.31 -36.39 -11.43
CA TRP A 34 -21.40 -37.86 -11.37
C TRP A 34 -22.82 -38.36 -11.09
N ASP A 35 -23.51 -37.68 -10.17
CA ASP A 35 -24.88 -38.05 -9.79
C ASP A 35 -25.88 -37.75 -10.91
N GLU A 36 -25.71 -36.64 -11.62
CA GLU A 36 -26.51 -36.28 -12.78
C GLU A 36 -26.29 -37.22 -13.96
N ILE A 37 -25.04 -37.64 -14.22
CA ILE A 37 -24.76 -38.66 -15.24
C ILE A 37 -25.48 -39.95 -14.88
N ALA A 38 -25.42 -40.39 -13.63
CA ALA A 38 -26.15 -41.59 -13.20
C ALA A 38 -27.67 -41.47 -13.44
N ASP A 39 -28.24 -40.30 -13.14
CA ASP A 39 -29.66 -40.02 -13.35
C ASP A 39 -30.01 -39.98 -14.85
N ARG A 40 -29.19 -39.33 -15.69
CA ARG A 40 -29.36 -39.28 -17.15
C ARG A 40 -29.28 -40.68 -17.77
N LEU A 41 -28.29 -41.48 -17.37
CA LEU A 41 -28.16 -42.87 -17.83
C LEU A 41 -29.40 -43.69 -17.51
N ASN A 42 -29.93 -43.60 -16.29
CA ASN A 42 -31.15 -44.32 -15.91
C ASN A 42 -32.42 -43.79 -16.60
N ALA A 43 -32.42 -42.53 -17.06
CA ALA A 43 -33.55 -41.93 -17.79
C ALA A 43 -33.57 -42.29 -19.29
N THR A 44 -32.47 -42.80 -19.83
CA THR A 44 -32.36 -43.21 -21.24
C THR A 44 -33.29 -44.38 -21.56
N LYS A 45 -34.09 -44.23 -22.63
CA LYS A 45 -35.06 -45.25 -23.07
C LYS A 45 -34.45 -46.28 -24.03
N ASP A 46 -33.43 -45.87 -24.79
CA ASP A 46 -32.82 -46.70 -25.84
C ASP A 46 -31.93 -47.81 -25.26
N MET A 47 -31.41 -47.60 -24.05
CA MET A 47 -30.57 -48.56 -23.34
C MET A 47 -30.91 -48.54 -21.85
N VAL A 48 -31.36 -49.68 -21.31
CA VAL A 48 -31.90 -49.73 -19.95
C VAL A 48 -30.78 -49.85 -18.92
N PHE A 49 -30.47 -48.73 -18.28
CA PHE A 49 -29.59 -48.72 -17.11
C PHE A 49 -30.36 -49.05 -15.84
N HIS A 50 -29.83 -50.00 -15.06
CA HIS A 50 -30.35 -50.40 -13.75
C HIS A 50 -29.36 -49.99 -12.66
N ILE A 51 -28.89 -48.73 -12.70
CA ILE A 51 -27.90 -48.21 -11.77
C ILE A 51 -28.61 -47.87 -10.46
N LYS A 52 -28.51 -48.76 -9.46
CA LYS A 52 -29.07 -48.56 -8.12
C LYS A 52 -28.21 -47.66 -7.24
N GLU A 53 -26.90 -47.73 -7.42
CA GLU A 53 -25.93 -46.95 -6.64
C GLU A 53 -25.18 -46.01 -7.58
N LYS A 54 -25.30 -44.70 -7.37
CA LYS A 54 -24.64 -43.67 -8.22
C LYS A 54 -23.13 -43.83 -8.26
N ARG A 55 -22.53 -44.35 -7.18
CA ARG A 55 -21.10 -44.69 -7.10
C ARG A 55 -20.65 -45.68 -8.17
N SER A 56 -21.53 -46.60 -8.61
CA SER A 56 -21.19 -47.62 -9.61
C SER A 56 -20.70 -47.01 -10.93
N VAL A 57 -21.17 -45.81 -11.28
CA VAL A 57 -20.72 -45.08 -12.48
C VAL A 57 -19.25 -44.68 -12.37
N ARG A 58 -18.86 -44.13 -11.21
CA ARG A 58 -17.47 -43.74 -10.93
C ARG A 58 -16.54 -44.96 -10.87
N ASP A 59 -17.00 -46.04 -10.25
CA ASP A 59 -16.22 -47.28 -10.16
C ASP A 59 -16.03 -47.91 -11.55
N ARG A 60 -17.05 -47.82 -12.43
CA ARG A 60 -16.95 -48.28 -13.82
C ARG A 60 -15.95 -47.45 -14.62
N TRP A 61 -15.96 -46.12 -14.49
CA TRP A 61 -14.93 -45.27 -15.10
C TRP A 61 -13.52 -45.64 -14.62
N ASN A 62 -13.32 -45.76 -13.30
CA ASN A 62 -12.02 -46.10 -12.74
C ASN A 62 -11.50 -47.45 -13.26
N LEU A 63 -12.39 -48.42 -13.44
CA LEU A 63 -12.04 -49.71 -14.04
C LEU A 63 -11.49 -49.55 -15.46
N HIS A 64 -12.20 -48.81 -16.33
CA HIS A 64 -11.77 -48.58 -17.72
C HIS A 64 -10.46 -47.80 -17.78
N LYS A 65 -10.36 -46.71 -17.03
CA LYS A 65 -9.14 -45.90 -16.94
C LYS A 65 -7.93 -46.74 -16.52
N ASN A 66 -8.08 -47.57 -15.48
CA ASN A 66 -6.98 -48.39 -14.98
C ASN A 66 -6.60 -49.50 -15.96
N LYS A 67 -7.58 -50.12 -16.63
CA LYS A 67 -7.32 -51.12 -17.67
C LYS A 67 -6.58 -50.52 -18.87
N PHE A 68 -7.05 -49.37 -19.36
CA PHE A 68 -6.41 -48.67 -20.48
C PHE A 68 -4.97 -48.29 -20.17
N LYS A 69 -4.70 -47.68 -19.00
CA LYS A 69 -3.33 -47.35 -18.56
C LYS A 69 -2.44 -48.58 -18.40
N LYS A 70 -3.00 -49.71 -17.97
CA LYS A 70 -2.26 -50.97 -17.85
C LYS A 70 -1.90 -51.53 -19.22
N ASN A 71 -2.87 -51.62 -20.14
CA ASN A 71 -2.67 -52.13 -21.49
C ASN A 71 -1.63 -51.29 -22.24
N ARG A 72 -1.75 -49.95 -22.23
CA ARG A 72 -0.75 -49.07 -22.87
C ARG A 72 0.67 -49.31 -22.37
N ARG A 73 0.85 -49.49 -21.06
CA ARG A 73 2.17 -49.76 -20.46
C ARG A 73 2.72 -51.13 -20.89
N GLU A 74 1.86 -52.14 -20.99
CA GLU A 74 2.25 -53.49 -21.43
C GLU A 74 2.59 -53.49 -22.93
N GLU A 75 1.83 -52.79 -23.76
CA GLU A 75 2.09 -52.60 -25.19
C GLU A 75 3.39 -51.84 -25.45
N GLU A 76 3.62 -50.71 -24.77
CA GLU A 76 4.88 -49.96 -24.85
C GLU A 76 6.10 -50.80 -24.41
N ALA A 77 5.91 -51.74 -23.48
CA ALA A 77 6.97 -52.62 -23.01
C ALA A 77 7.21 -53.84 -23.93
N ALA A 78 6.20 -54.26 -24.70
CA ALA A 78 6.22 -55.50 -25.47
C ALA A 78 6.33 -55.31 -26.99
N SER A 79 5.95 -54.15 -27.54
CA SER A 79 5.87 -53.92 -28.99
C SER A 79 6.76 -52.77 -29.47
N GLY A 80 7.41 -52.99 -30.61
CA GLY A 80 8.05 -51.95 -31.44
C GLY A 80 7.33 -51.75 -32.78
N ILE A 81 6.08 -52.21 -32.91
CA ILE A 81 5.27 -52.20 -34.12
C ILE A 81 3.91 -51.54 -33.85
N GLU A 82 3.44 -50.83 -34.88
CA GLU A 82 2.23 -50.02 -34.98
C GLU A 82 0.96 -50.71 -34.45
N VAL A 83 0.16 -49.94 -33.70
CA VAL A 83 -1.07 -50.36 -33.01
C VAL A 83 -2.24 -50.35 -34.01
N ASP A 84 -3.08 -51.39 -33.97
CA ASP A 84 -4.33 -51.52 -34.75
C ASP A 84 -5.28 -50.32 -34.55
N GLU A 85 -6.21 -50.11 -35.49
CA GLU A 85 -7.26 -49.06 -35.45
C GLU A 85 -7.91 -48.99 -34.05
N GLN A 86 -7.74 -47.85 -33.36
CA GLN A 86 -8.31 -47.62 -32.03
C GLN A 86 -9.85 -47.74 -32.08
N ASP A 87 -10.39 -48.65 -31.26
CA ASP A 87 -11.82 -48.79 -31.04
C ASP A 87 -12.38 -47.48 -30.44
N GLU A 88 -13.63 -47.13 -30.77
CA GLU A 88 -14.26 -45.87 -30.32
C GLU A 88 -14.16 -45.71 -28.79
N LYS A 89 -14.36 -46.82 -28.08
CA LYS A 89 -14.27 -46.86 -26.63
C LYS A 89 -12.89 -46.43 -26.11
N ASP A 90 -11.82 -46.83 -26.79
CA ASP A 90 -10.45 -46.53 -26.39
C ASP A 90 -10.13 -45.06 -26.65
N VAL A 91 -10.58 -44.50 -27.78
CA VAL A 91 -10.49 -43.05 -28.07
C VAL A 91 -11.18 -42.22 -26.98
N LEU A 92 -12.40 -42.60 -26.58
CA LEU A 92 -13.14 -41.89 -25.53
C LEU A 92 -12.43 -41.97 -24.17
N ILE A 93 -11.82 -43.11 -23.84
CA ILE A 93 -11.06 -43.27 -22.58
C ILE A 93 -9.79 -42.42 -22.59
N GLU A 94 -9.10 -42.36 -23.72
CA GLU A 94 -7.90 -41.54 -23.90
C GLU A 94 -8.23 -40.06 -23.72
N GLU A 95 -9.23 -39.54 -24.47
CA GLU A 95 -9.66 -38.13 -24.39
C GLU A 95 -10.06 -37.73 -22.95
N LEU A 96 -10.91 -38.54 -22.30
CA LEU A 96 -11.32 -38.30 -20.92
C LEU A 96 -10.14 -38.36 -19.93
N THR A 97 -9.17 -39.24 -20.19
CA THR A 97 -7.96 -39.32 -19.36
C THR A 97 -7.11 -38.07 -19.52
N ASP A 98 -6.94 -37.58 -20.74
CA ASP A 98 -6.16 -36.39 -21.05
C ASP A 98 -6.80 -35.12 -20.49
N GLN A 99 -8.13 -34.99 -20.56
CA GLN A 99 -8.87 -33.91 -19.90
C GLN A 99 -8.65 -33.89 -18.38
N GLU A 100 -8.63 -35.08 -17.75
CA GLU A 100 -8.41 -35.20 -16.30
C GLU A 100 -6.97 -34.83 -15.90
N GLU A 101 -5.95 -35.28 -16.65
CA GLU A 101 -4.56 -34.94 -16.34
C GLU A 101 -4.28 -33.45 -16.66
N THR A 102 -4.78 -32.90 -17.77
CA THR A 102 -4.63 -31.47 -18.13
C THR A 102 -5.20 -30.56 -17.03
N THR A 103 -6.40 -30.88 -16.53
CA THR A 103 -7.03 -30.11 -15.45
C THR A 103 -6.23 -30.22 -14.15
N LYS A 104 -5.72 -31.42 -13.84
CA LYS A 104 -4.87 -31.65 -12.66
C LYS A 104 -3.55 -30.88 -12.74
N GLU A 105 -2.92 -30.82 -13.90
CA GLU A 105 -1.69 -30.05 -14.12
C GLU A 105 -1.94 -28.54 -14.00
N SER A 106 -3.01 -28.04 -14.61
CA SER A 106 -3.41 -26.63 -14.53
C SER A 106 -3.64 -26.20 -13.08
N ILE A 107 -4.40 -26.99 -12.31
CA ILE A 107 -4.65 -26.73 -10.89
C ILE A 107 -3.36 -26.83 -10.08
N GLY A 108 -2.53 -27.85 -10.32
CA GLY A 108 -1.26 -28.01 -9.63
C GLY A 108 -0.27 -26.86 -9.90
N ASN A 109 -0.24 -26.34 -11.13
CA ASN A 109 0.58 -25.18 -11.49
C ASN A 109 0.08 -23.91 -10.81
N LYS A 110 -1.24 -23.72 -10.73
CA LYS A 110 -1.84 -22.61 -9.98
C LYS A 110 -1.51 -22.69 -8.49
N GLU A 111 -1.66 -23.86 -7.86
CA GLU A 111 -1.32 -24.05 -6.45
C GLU A 111 0.17 -23.77 -6.16
N LYS A 112 1.08 -24.14 -7.08
CA LYS A 112 2.51 -23.80 -6.98
C LYS A 112 2.75 -22.29 -7.11
N ALA A 113 2.10 -21.63 -8.08
CA ALA A 113 2.22 -20.19 -8.27
C ALA A 113 1.72 -19.42 -7.04
N ASP A 114 0.56 -19.81 -6.50
CA ASP A 114 -0.03 -19.22 -5.31
C ASP A 114 0.88 -19.43 -4.09
N LYS A 115 1.49 -20.60 -3.95
CA LYS A 115 2.48 -20.88 -2.89
C LYS A 115 3.71 -19.98 -3.01
N VAL A 116 4.28 -19.83 -4.21
CA VAL A 116 5.45 -18.96 -4.44
C VAL A 116 5.09 -17.50 -4.15
N ALA A 117 3.90 -17.04 -4.57
CA ALA A 117 3.44 -15.69 -4.28
C ALA A 117 3.24 -15.45 -2.77
N ALA A 118 2.64 -16.41 -2.06
CA ALA A 118 2.46 -16.32 -0.61
C ALA A 118 3.81 -16.33 0.14
N GLU A 119 4.75 -17.17 -0.28
CA GLU A 119 6.11 -17.21 0.27
C GLU A 119 6.87 -15.90 0.02
N ASP A 120 6.74 -15.31 -1.18
CA ASP A 120 7.34 -14.01 -1.51
C ASP A 120 6.77 -12.88 -0.64
N VAL A 121 5.45 -12.82 -0.45
CA VAL A 121 4.82 -11.83 0.46
C VAL A 121 5.32 -12.02 1.90
N ARG A 122 5.40 -13.27 2.37
CA ARG A 122 5.94 -13.57 3.70
C ARG A 122 7.40 -13.14 3.84
N ASN A 123 8.24 -13.44 2.85
CA ASN A 123 9.65 -13.07 2.86
C ASN A 123 9.81 -11.54 2.87
N LYS A 124 9.06 -10.83 2.02
CA LYS A 124 9.02 -9.36 1.99
C LYS A 124 8.64 -8.74 3.34
N ALA A 125 7.73 -9.36 4.08
CA ALA A 125 7.34 -8.90 5.41
C ALA A 125 8.42 -9.16 6.49
N LEU A 126 9.23 -10.19 6.32
CA LEU A 126 10.31 -10.58 7.25
C LEU A 126 11.68 -9.95 6.91
N GLU A 127 11.79 -9.23 5.80
CA GLU A 127 13.01 -8.54 5.40
C GLU A 127 13.43 -7.49 6.44
N ARG A 128 14.74 -7.46 6.75
CA ARG A 128 15.33 -6.37 7.53
C ARG A 128 15.40 -5.11 6.67
N LEU A 129 15.41 -3.93 7.31
CA LEU A 129 15.48 -2.63 6.62
C LEU A 129 16.63 -2.53 5.59
N GLY A 130 17.77 -3.17 5.87
CA GLY A 130 18.91 -3.22 4.95
C GLY A 130 18.69 -4.11 3.72
N GLU A 131 17.92 -5.18 3.85
CA GLU A 131 17.57 -6.12 2.76
C GLU A 131 16.49 -5.50 1.86
N THR A 132 15.46 -4.87 2.43
CA THR A 132 14.44 -4.15 1.66
C THR A 132 15.03 -3.03 0.82
N LYS A 133 16.03 -2.31 1.36
CA LYS A 133 16.75 -1.26 0.60
C LYS A 133 17.52 -1.85 -0.59
N LYS A 134 18.18 -3.01 -0.41
CA LYS A 134 18.88 -3.70 -1.51
C LYS A 134 17.89 -4.21 -2.57
N ARG A 135 16.81 -4.88 -2.17
CA ARG A 135 15.79 -5.37 -3.11
C ARG A 135 15.15 -4.24 -3.91
N LYS A 136 14.83 -3.10 -3.29
CA LYS A 136 14.32 -1.93 -4.02
C LYS A 136 15.34 -1.36 -5.02
N GLN A 137 16.61 -1.31 -4.64
CA GLN A 137 17.70 -0.87 -5.53
C GLN A 137 17.90 -1.82 -6.73
N GLU A 138 17.80 -3.13 -6.50
CA GLU A 138 17.89 -4.16 -7.55
C GLU A 138 16.67 -4.12 -8.51
N VAL A 139 15.46 -3.87 -7.98
CA VAL A 139 14.22 -3.78 -8.77
C VAL A 139 14.13 -2.49 -9.60
N ASP A 140 14.62 -1.36 -9.08
CA ASP A 140 14.65 -0.08 -9.83
C ASP A 140 15.76 -0.03 -10.91
N GLY A 141 16.44 -1.14 -11.20
CA GLY A 141 17.45 -1.22 -12.25
C GLY A 141 18.68 -0.34 -12.01
N ASN A 142 18.86 0.16 -10.78
CA ASN A 142 20.00 0.98 -10.42
C ASN A 142 21.15 0.03 -10.07
N ASP A 143 21.82 -0.51 -11.09
CA ASP A 143 23.08 -1.23 -10.95
C ASP A 143 24.17 -0.26 -10.49
N VAL A 144 24.12 0.06 -9.20
CA VAL A 144 25.24 0.64 -8.51
C VAL A 144 26.02 -0.54 -7.94
N THR A 145 26.84 -1.13 -8.82
CA THR A 145 28.10 -1.80 -8.51
C THR A 145 28.47 -1.60 -7.05
N LYS A 146 28.51 -2.69 -6.26
CA LYS A 146 28.91 -2.75 -4.84
C LYS A 146 29.67 -1.49 -4.43
N LYS A 147 28.96 -0.45 -3.99
CA LYS A 147 29.61 0.77 -3.52
C LYS A 147 30.34 0.36 -2.26
N THR A 148 31.63 0.07 -2.40
CA THR A 148 32.64 0.14 -1.34
C THR A 148 32.20 1.26 -0.43
N ARG A 149 32.01 1.01 0.87
CA ARG A 149 31.54 2.00 1.87
C ARG A 149 32.22 3.35 1.59
N VAL A 150 31.58 4.21 0.82
CA VAL A 150 32.02 5.59 0.65
C VAL A 150 31.70 6.19 2.00
N ARG A 151 32.75 6.43 2.78
CA ARG A 151 32.65 7.14 4.05
C ARG A 151 31.76 8.36 3.79
N ARG A 152 30.63 8.40 4.52
CA ARG A 152 29.59 9.44 4.43
C ARG A 152 30.24 10.78 4.08
N SER A 153 29.86 11.33 2.93
CA SER A 153 30.34 12.63 2.48
C SER A 153 30.18 13.64 3.62
N THR A 154 31.30 14.18 4.09
CA THR A 154 31.41 15.22 5.11
C THR A 154 30.68 16.50 4.68
N GLU A 155 30.37 16.63 3.41
CA GLU A 155 29.74 17.79 2.77
C GLU A 155 28.32 18.06 3.27
N GLY A 156 27.52 17.02 3.51
CA GLY A 156 26.16 17.18 4.05
C GLY A 156 26.13 17.67 5.51
N ALA A 157 27.15 17.30 6.30
CA ALA A 157 27.29 17.79 7.67
C ALA A 157 27.83 19.22 7.71
N LEU A 158 28.78 19.55 6.82
CA LEU A 158 29.35 20.89 6.74
C LEU A 158 28.35 21.92 6.22
N THR A 159 27.50 21.55 5.25
CA THR A 159 26.43 22.42 4.75
C THR A 159 25.38 22.70 5.83
N PHE A 160 24.95 21.68 6.57
CA PHE A 160 24.03 21.87 7.70
C PHE A 160 24.64 22.76 8.81
N LEU A 161 25.91 22.56 9.16
CA LEU A 161 26.59 23.39 10.16
C LEU A 161 26.75 24.84 9.69
N LYS A 162 27.03 25.05 8.41
CA LYS A 162 27.11 26.40 7.81
C LYS A 162 25.76 27.10 7.83
N GLU A 163 24.70 26.41 7.38
CA GLU A 163 23.34 26.95 7.38
C GLU A 163 22.87 27.31 8.79
N LYS A 164 23.14 26.43 9.77
CA LYS A 164 22.82 26.71 11.18
C LYS A 164 23.58 27.94 11.70
N ALA A 165 24.86 28.08 11.37
CA ALA A 165 25.67 29.23 11.79
C ALA A 165 25.17 30.54 11.16
N GLU A 166 24.74 30.51 9.90
CA GLU A 166 24.15 31.66 9.21
C GLU A 166 22.81 32.06 9.84
N GLN A 167 21.93 31.10 10.15
CA GLN A 167 20.66 31.36 10.85
C GLN A 167 20.87 31.97 12.24
N GLU A 168 21.80 31.44 13.03
CA GLU A 168 22.11 31.95 14.36
C GLU A 168 22.66 33.38 14.31
N LEU A 169 23.50 33.68 13.31
CA LEU A 169 24.04 35.02 13.10
C LEU A 169 22.97 36.02 12.65
N GLU A 170 22.02 35.60 11.82
CA GLU A 170 20.90 36.43 11.37
C GLU A 170 19.96 36.78 12.54
N ILE A 171 19.61 35.80 13.38
CA ILE A 171 18.80 36.02 14.60
C ILE A 171 19.51 37.03 15.52
N ARG A 172 20.81 36.83 15.77
CA ARG A 172 21.58 37.72 16.63
C ARG A 172 21.66 39.16 16.10
N LYS A 173 21.72 39.34 14.77
CA LYS A 173 21.64 40.67 14.14
C LYS A 173 20.27 41.31 14.30
N GLN A 174 19.20 40.53 14.16
CA GLN A 174 17.83 41.03 14.36
C GLN A 174 17.61 41.45 15.81
N ASP A 175 18.06 40.65 16.78
CA ASP A 175 17.98 40.98 18.21
C ASP A 175 18.74 42.27 18.53
N GLN A 176 19.95 42.44 17.98
CA GLN A 176 20.71 43.69 18.14
C GLN A 176 19.98 44.90 17.55
N LYS A 177 19.33 44.76 16.39
CA LYS A 177 18.54 45.85 15.79
C LYS A 177 17.34 46.22 16.65
N ILE A 178 16.61 45.22 17.15
CA ILE A 178 15.45 45.45 18.04
C ILE A 178 15.90 46.14 19.32
N GLN A 179 17.02 45.70 19.91
CA GLN A 179 17.56 46.32 21.11
C GLN A 179 17.99 47.78 20.89
N GLN A 180 18.64 48.08 19.76
CA GLN A 180 18.99 49.46 19.40
C GLN A 180 17.75 50.33 19.19
N GLN A 181 16.72 49.81 18.53
CA GLN A 181 15.46 50.53 18.35
C GLN A 181 14.75 50.79 19.68
N ALA A 182 14.71 49.81 20.58
CA ALA A 182 14.12 49.96 21.91
C ALA A 182 14.87 51.01 22.74
N GLN A 183 16.21 51.00 22.74
CA GLN A 183 17.01 52.04 23.40
C GLN A 183 16.76 53.42 22.79
N HIS A 184 16.69 53.51 21.46
CA HIS A 184 16.41 54.78 20.79
C HIS A 184 15.04 55.35 21.17
N GLN A 185 14.00 54.51 21.17
CA GLN A 185 12.66 54.91 21.63
C GLN A 185 12.65 55.33 23.10
N GLN A 186 13.38 54.63 23.97
CA GLN A 186 13.49 54.99 25.38
C GLN A 186 14.19 56.35 25.59
N ILE A 187 15.23 56.63 24.81
CA ILE A 187 15.92 57.93 24.84
C ILE A 187 14.98 59.03 24.33
N GLN A 188 14.24 58.79 23.23
CA GLN A 188 13.27 59.76 22.71
C GLN A 188 12.16 60.07 23.74
N GLN A 189 11.61 59.06 24.42
CA GLN A 189 10.61 59.25 25.47
C GLN A 189 11.19 60.07 26.64
N GLN A 190 12.41 59.77 27.09
CA GLN A 190 13.08 60.57 28.13
C GLN A 190 13.29 62.03 27.70
N GLN A 191 13.68 62.27 26.44
CA GLN A 191 13.83 63.62 25.90
C GLN A 191 12.49 64.37 25.87
N GLN A 192 11.39 63.72 25.46
CA GLN A 192 10.05 64.33 25.48
C GLN A 192 9.60 64.67 26.90
N ILE A 193 9.82 63.79 27.87
CA ILE A 193 9.50 64.06 29.28
C ILE A 193 10.32 65.25 29.80
N MET A 194 11.61 65.31 29.48
CA MET A 194 12.48 66.42 29.90
C MET A 194 12.01 67.76 29.32
N GLN A 195 11.62 67.80 28.04
CA GLN A 195 11.06 69.00 27.41
C GLN A 195 9.75 69.44 28.08
N MET A 196 8.87 68.48 28.43
CA MET A 196 7.61 68.78 29.13
C MET A 196 7.86 69.37 30.52
N VAL A 197 8.82 68.83 31.27
CA VAL A 197 9.20 69.35 32.59
C VAL A 197 9.81 70.75 32.48
N GLN A 198 10.66 71.00 31.48
CA GLN A 198 11.22 72.34 31.23
C GLN A 198 10.12 73.35 30.91
N ALA A 199 9.20 73.02 30.01
CA ALA A 199 8.08 73.89 29.65
C ALA A 199 7.17 74.19 30.86
N GLN A 200 6.91 73.20 31.72
CA GLN A 200 6.14 73.40 32.95
C GLN A 200 6.86 74.34 33.92
N ASN A 201 8.18 74.20 34.09
CA ASN A 201 8.97 75.07 34.94
C ASN A 201 9.00 76.52 34.42
N GLU A 202 9.15 76.71 33.10
CA GLU A 202 9.10 78.03 32.48
C GLU A 202 7.73 78.70 32.66
N GLN A 203 6.65 77.94 32.49
CA GLN A 203 5.30 78.44 32.75
C GLN A 203 5.12 78.86 34.21
N MET A 204 5.66 78.09 35.16
CA MET A 204 5.58 78.40 36.59
C MET A 204 6.39 79.66 36.94
N GLN A 205 7.58 79.85 36.35
CA GLN A 205 8.36 81.08 36.51
C GLN A 205 7.62 82.30 35.92
N MET A 206 6.99 82.15 34.76
CA MET A 206 6.21 83.23 34.15
C MET A 206 5.02 83.65 35.03
N ILE A 207 4.30 82.68 35.60
CA ILE A 207 3.21 82.95 36.55
C ILE A 207 3.72 83.66 37.80
N GLN A 208 4.84 83.20 38.37
CA GLN A 208 5.45 83.84 39.55
C GLN A 208 5.88 85.28 39.25
N GLN A 209 6.48 85.53 38.08
CA GLN A 209 6.89 86.86 37.65
C GLN A 209 5.68 87.78 37.42
N GLN A 210 4.60 87.27 36.80
CA GLN A 210 3.35 88.01 36.64
C GLN A 210 2.73 88.36 38.00
N GLN A 211 2.75 87.44 38.97
CA GLN A 211 2.25 87.69 40.32
C GLN A 211 3.08 88.76 41.05
N MET A 212 4.40 88.74 40.89
CA MET A 212 5.30 89.79 41.40
C MET A 212 5.02 91.16 40.76
N GLN A 213 4.82 91.23 39.44
CA GLN A 213 4.46 92.47 38.76
C GLN A 213 3.09 93.00 39.21
N GLN A 214 2.09 92.12 39.36
CA GLN A 214 0.78 92.51 39.89
C GLN A 214 0.92 93.08 41.31
N ASN A 215 1.65 92.41 42.20
CA ASN A 215 1.90 92.89 43.56
C ASN A 215 2.66 94.24 43.59
N GLN A 216 3.66 94.44 42.73
CA GLN A 216 4.34 95.74 42.59
C GLN A 216 3.40 96.82 42.06
N SER A 217 2.56 96.51 41.06
CA SER A 217 1.59 97.47 40.50
C SER A 217 0.52 97.86 41.53
N LEU A 218 0.07 96.93 42.37
CA LEU A 218 -0.85 97.19 43.47
C LEU A 218 -0.21 98.09 44.52
N MET A 219 1.04 97.82 44.90
CA MET A 219 1.82 98.69 45.80
C MET A 219 2.01 100.10 45.24
N ALA A 220 2.31 100.23 43.94
CA ALA A 220 2.45 101.53 43.28
C ALA A 220 1.12 102.32 43.22
N LEU A 221 -0.01 101.63 43.01
CA LEU A 221 -1.34 102.24 43.06
C LEU A 221 -1.69 102.71 44.48
N LEU A 222 -1.41 101.89 45.50
CA LEU A 222 -1.57 102.28 46.91
C LEU A 222 -0.70 103.51 47.27
N GLN A 223 0.54 103.58 46.79
CA GLN A 223 1.40 104.77 46.96
C GLN A 223 0.84 106.03 46.27
N LYS A 224 0.19 105.90 45.10
CA LYS A 224 -0.47 107.02 44.42
C LYS A 224 -1.74 107.49 45.12
N VAL A 225 -2.50 106.58 45.74
CA VAL A 225 -3.69 106.94 46.53
C VAL A 225 -3.31 107.66 47.82
N ILE A 226 -2.20 107.27 48.45
CA ILE A 226 -1.70 107.93 49.67
C ILE A 226 -1.11 109.33 49.38
N THR A 227 -0.60 109.58 48.17
CA THR A 227 0.00 110.89 47.80
C THR A 227 -0.99 111.88 47.17
N HIS A 228 -2.26 111.50 46.96
CA HIS A 228 -3.33 112.36 46.47
C HIS A 228 -4.59 112.28 47.36
N GLN A 229 -4.44 112.58 48.65
CA GLN A 229 -5.51 113.17 49.45
C GLN A 229 -5.02 114.51 50.03
N PRO A 230 -5.84 115.58 49.98
CA PRO A 230 -5.47 116.97 50.27
C PRO A 230 -5.13 117.25 51.73
#